data_AF-A0A7C1TSH4-F1
#
_entry.id   AF-A0A7C1TSH4-F1
#
_cell.length_a   1.000
_cell.length_b   1.000
_cell.length_c   1.000
_cell.angle_alpha   90.00
_cell.angle_beta   90.00
_cell.angle_gamma   90.00
#
_symmetry.space_group_name_H-M   'P 1'
#
loop_
_entity.id
_entity.type
_entity.pdbx_description
1 polymer ?
#
loop_
_entity_poly.entity_id
_entity_poly.type
_entity_poly.pdbx_seq_one_letter_code
_entity_poly.pdbx_strand_id
1 'polypeptide(L)'
;MEHEMEYETAMQAPSGRFAVLQREVNTVLAAAILTTTAYAAARWGIPRVASESFQDFLNKFVGVAWPFFMAVTAFLFYALGAWIVELFALGARRRWRGIDRALSWAVEACPLVGLLTTFFSLLTALLAYGEAGPGTPETQKVFISAFAIAFGSSIAGGVLALMAFTLHSVLQRDEEE
;
A
#
# COMPACT_ATOMS: atom_id res chain seq x y z
N MET A 1 -58.03 -10.22 3.75
CA MET A 1 -57.06 -10.54 2.68
C MET A 1 -56.24 -9.35 2.20
N GLU A 2 -56.57 -8.10 2.52
CA GLU A 2 -55.69 -6.94 2.25
C GLU A 2 -54.84 -6.49 3.46
N HIS A 3 -55.19 -6.91 4.67
CA HIS A 3 -54.48 -6.49 5.89
C HIS A 3 -53.25 -7.32 6.28
N GLU A 4 -52.98 -8.44 5.59
CA GLU A 4 -51.82 -9.30 5.88
C GLU A 4 -50.61 -9.03 4.98
N MET A 5 -50.75 -8.23 3.91
CA MET A 5 -49.62 -7.90 3.01
C MET A 5 -48.76 -6.71 3.47
N GLU A 6 -49.20 -5.95 4.48
CA GLU A 6 -48.48 -4.75 4.95
C GLU A 6 -47.51 -5.01 6.11
N TYR A 7 -47.61 -6.16 6.79
CA TYR A 7 -46.73 -6.48 7.93
C TYR A 7 -45.43 -7.20 7.53
N GLU A 8 -45.36 -7.80 6.35
CA GLU A 8 -44.13 -8.45 5.87
C GLU A 8 -43.09 -7.47 5.31
N THR A 9 -43.51 -6.25 4.94
CA THR A 9 -42.61 -5.24 4.37
C THR A 9 -41.88 -4.39 5.42
N ALA A 10 -42.23 -4.50 6.70
CA ALA A 10 -41.65 -3.68 7.77
C ALA A 10 -40.54 -4.36 8.59
N MET A 11 -40.26 -5.65 8.36
CA MET A 11 -39.34 -6.44 9.23
C MET A 11 -38.05 -6.91 8.52
N GLN A 12 -37.50 -6.14 7.58
CA GLN A 12 -36.33 -6.58 6.79
C GLN A 12 -35.14 -5.61 6.67
N ALA A 13 -35.00 -4.57 7.50
CA ALA A 13 -33.79 -3.72 7.45
C ALA A 13 -33.43 -3.06 8.79
N PRO A 14 -32.59 -3.70 9.61
CA PRO A 14 -31.35 -3.02 10.02
C PRO A 14 -30.09 -3.92 10.11
N SER A 15 -30.23 -5.24 9.94
CA SER A 15 -29.14 -6.21 10.13
C SER A 15 -28.00 -6.05 9.11
N GLY A 16 -28.31 -5.67 7.87
CA GLY A 16 -27.31 -5.53 6.81
C GLY A 16 -26.29 -4.41 7.03
N ARG A 17 -26.69 -3.26 7.58
CA ARG A 17 -25.77 -2.12 7.81
C ARG A 17 -24.81 -2.38 8.96
N PHE A 18 -25.31 -2.95 10.06
CA PHE A 18 -24.47 -3.31 11.21
C PHE A 18 -23.48 -4.43 10.86
N ALA A 19 -23.92 -5.45 10.12
CA ALA A 19 -23.02 -6.53 9.67
C ALA A 19 -21.91 -6.03 8.73
N VAL A 20 -22.23 -5.09 7.83
CA VAL A 20 -21.23 -4.44 6.96
C VAL A 20 -20.26 -3.60 7.79
N LEU A 21 -20.76 -2.78 8.72
CA LEU A 21 -19.92 -1.95 9.58
C LEU A 21 -18.98 -2.81 10.44
N GLN A 22 -19.48 -3.86 11.07
CA GLN A 22 -18.68 -4.78 11.88
C GLN A 22 -17.58 -5.44 11.06
N ARG A 23 -17.88 -5.86 9.83
CA ARG A 23 -16.87 -6.41 8.92
C ARG A 23 -15.78 -5.38 8.60
N GLU A 24 -16.14 -4.14 8.28
CA GLU A 24 -15.14 -3.10 8.00
C GLU A 24 -14.26 -2.81 9.22
N VAL A 25 -14.84 -2.78 10.42
CA VAL A 25 -14.06 -2.65 11.67
C VAL A 25 -13.10 -3.82 11.84
N ASN A 26 -13.56 -5.06 11.65
CA ASN A 26 -12.71 -6.25 11.71
C ASN A 26 -11.56 -6.18 10.68
N THR A 27 -11.84 -5.69 9.47
CA THR A 27 -10.82 -5.52 8.43
C THR A 27 -9.77 -4.50 8.82
N VAL A 28 -10.18 -3.36 9.38
CA VAL A 28 -9.24 -2.34 9.86
C VAL A 28 -8.41 -2.86 11.04
N LEU A 29 -9.02 -3.61 11.96
CA LEU A 29 -8.31 -4.24 13.07
C LEU A 29 -7.29 -5.27 12.58
N ALA A 30 -7.67 -6.14 11.64
CA ALA A 30 -6.77 -7.11 11.03
C ALA A 30 -5.60 -6.40 10.32
N ALA A 31 -5.88 -5.34 9.56
CA ALA A 31 -4.87 -4.52 8.93
C ALA A 31 -3.91 -3.88 9.97
N ALA A 32 -4.44 -3.34 11.07
CA ALA A 32 -3.64 -2.75 12.13
C ALA A 32 -2.72 -3.77 12.83
N ILE A 33 -3.22 -4.99 13.07
CA ILE A 33 -2.43 -6.10 13.61
C ILE A 33 -1.30 -6.46 12.65
N LEU A 34 -1.61 -6.59 11.35
CA LEU A 34 -0.61 -6.86 10.31
C LEU A 34 0.45 -5.78 10.24
N THR A 35 0.05 -4.50 10.26
CA THR A 35 0.98 -3.37 10.24
C THR A 35 1.89 -3.36 11.47
N THR A 36 1.33 -3.60 12.66
CA THR A 36 2.11 -3.65 13.91
C THR A 36 3.10 -4.81 13.90
N THR A 37 2.68 -5.97 13.40
CA THR A 37 3.52 -7.16 13.27
C THR A 37 4.64 -6.94 12.26
N ALA A 38 4.33 -6.36 11.10
CA ALA A 38 5.32 -6.01 10.08
C ALA A 38 6.35 -5.00 10.63
N TYR A 39 5.89 -3.99 11.37
CA TYR A 39 6.77 -3.01 12.02
C TYR A 39 7.68 -3.67 13.07
N ALA A 40 7.14 -4.55 13.92
CA ALA A 40 7.92 -5.27 14.92
C ALA A 40 8.97 -6.19 14.28
N ALA A 41 8.60 -6.92 13.22
CA ALA A 41 9.50 -7.77 12.46
C ALA A 41 10.62 -6.98 11.79
N ALA A 42 10.28 -5.86 11.13
CA ALA A 42 11.26 -4.97 10.51
C ALA A 42 12.24 -4.38 11.54
N ARG A 43 11.72 -3.95 12.70
CA ARG A 43 12.54 -3.44 13.80
C ARG A 43 13.49 -4.48 14.37
N TRP A 44 13.04 -5.74 14.46
CA TRP A 44 13.87 -6.83 14.95
C TRP A 44 14.95 -7.23 13.92
N GLY A 45 14.61 -7.31 12.64
CA GLY A 45 15.53 -7.70 11.57
C GLY A 45 16.55 -6.62 11.19
N ILE A 46 16.20 -5.33 11.33
CA ILE A 46 17.08 -4.21 10.97
C ILE A 46 17.00 -3.11 12.05
N PRO A 47 17.75 -3.26 13.17
CA PRO A 47 17.67 -2.34 14.31
C PRO A 47 17.97 -0.87 13.97
N ARG A 48 18.77 -0.63 12.91
CA ARG A 48 19.12 0.72 12.43
C ARG A 48 17.96 1.50 11.80
N VAL A 49 16.91 0.83 11.33
CA VAL A 49 15.71 1.50 10.76
C VAL A 49 14.91 2.22 11.85
N ALA A 50 15.08 1.83 13.12
CA ALA A 50 14.34 2.40 14.25
C ALA A 50 14.99 3.63 14.91
N SER A 51 16.22 3.99 14.52
CA SER A 51 16.94 5.15 15.09
C SER A 51 16.77 6.45 14.30
N GLU A 52 16.38 6.37 13.03
CA GLU A 52 16.11 7.51 12.15
C GLU A 52 14.59 7.81 12.19
N SER A 53 14.17 9.06 12.00
CA SER A 53 12.73 9.33 11.90
C SER A 53 12.17 8.63 10.66
N PHE A 54 10.97 8.05 10.77
CA PHE A 54 10.39 7.28 9.67
C PHE A 54 10.23 8.12 8.39
N GLN A 55 9.89 9.40 8.55
CA GLN A 55 9.79 10.35 7.44
C GLN A 55 11.16 10.65 6.80
N ASP A 56 12.22 10.79 7.60
CA ASP A 56 13.57 11.02 7.07
C ASP A 56 14.06 9.80 6.30
N PHE A 57 13.79 8.59 6.80
CA PHE A 57 14.07 7.35 6.09
C PHE A 57 13.37 7.31 4.73
N LEU A 58 12.07 7.62 4.69
CA LEU A 58 11.29 7.62 3.46
C LEU A 58 11.78 8.67 2.46
N ASN A 59 12.04 9.90 2.90
CA ASN A 59 12.59 10.94 2.03
C ASN A 59 13.97 10.55 1.48
N LYS A 60 14.80 9.89 2.29
CA LYS A 60 16.15 9.46 1.94
C LYS A 60 16.19 8.35 0.88
N PHE A 61 15.23 7.42 0.90
CA PHE A 61 15.23 6.27 -0.01
C PHE A 61 14.21 6.36 -1.14
N VAL A 62 13.15 7.13 -0.96
CA VAL A 62 12.01 7.15 -1.89
C VAL A 62 11.72 8.56 -2.40
N GLY A 63 12.38 9.56 -1.82
CA GLY A 63 12.27 10.95 -2.26
C GLY A 63 10.83 11.45 -2.19
N VAL A 64 10.48 12.36 -3.11
CA VAL A 64 9.17 13.02 -3.16
C VAL A 64 8.00 12.05 -3.38
N ALA A 65 8.26 10.85 -3.92
CA ALA A 65 7.23 9.85 -4.19
C ALA A 65 6.78 9.08 -2.94
N TRP A 66 7.40 9.29 -1.77
CA TRP A 66 7.06 8.56 -0.55
C TRP A 66 5.55 8.57 -0.18
N PRO A 67 4.77 9.66 -0.34
CA PRO A 67 3.36 9.65 0.05
C PRO A 67 2.54 8.66 -0.79
N PHE A 68 2.87 8.54 -2.07
CA PHE A 68 2.24 7.59 -2.98
C PHE A 68 2.49 6.15 -2.51
N PHE A 69 3.75 5.80 -2.25
CA PHE A 69 4.09 4.45 -1.80
C PHE A 69 3.51 4.11 -0.43
N MET A 70 3.41 5.09 0.47
CA MET A 70 2.72 4.92 1.76
C MET A 70 1.22 4.68 1.58
N ALA A 71 0.56 5.42 0.69
CA ALA A 71 -0.85 5.23 0.38
C ALA A 71 -1.11 3.83 -0.19
N VAL A 72 -0.28 3.37 -1.13
CA VAL A 72 -0.38 2.00 -1.68
C VAL A 72 -0.11 0.97 -0.60
N THR A 73 0.91 1.15 0.23
CA THR A 73 1.22 0.25 1.34
C THR A 73 0.03 0.10 2.29
N ALA A 74 -0.57 1.22 2.71
CA ALA A 74 -1.76 1.22 3.56
C ALA A 74 -2.94 0.50 2.90
N PHE A 75 -3.15 0.74 1.60
CA PHE A 75 -4.17 0.03 0.82
C PHE A 75 -3.92 -1.49 0.77
N LEU A 76 -2.68 -1.93 0.57
CA LEU A 76 -2.34 -3.35 0.55
C LEU A 76 -2.56 -4.02 1.90
N PHE A 77 -2.20 -3.36 3.02
CA PHE A 77 -2.50 -3.88 4.35
C PHE A 77 -4.01 -3.99 4.59
N TYR A 78 -4.78 -3.01 4.12
CA TYR A 78 -6.23 -3.06 4.18
C TYR A 78 -6.80 -4.22 3.34
N ALA A 79 -6.35 -4.38 2.10
CA ALA A 79 -6.80 -5.44 1.21
C ALA A 79 -6.44 -6.84 1.76
N LEU A 80 -5.24 -6.98 2.34
CA LEU A 80 -4.83 -8.21 3.01
C LEU A 80 -5.66 -8.49 4.27
N GLY A 81 -5.93 -7.46 5.08
CA GLY A 81 -6.83 -7.57 6.24
C GLY A 81 -8.26 -7.93 5.83
N ALA A 82 -8.73 -7.41 4.69
CA ALA A 82 -10.05 -7.73 4.15
C ALA A 82 -10.12 -9.21 3.77
N TRP A 83 -9.08 -9.71 3.10
CA TRP A 83 -8.96 -11.11 2.72
C TRP A 83 -8.95 -12.04 3.94
N ILE A 84 -8.17 -11.72 4.99
CA ILE A 84 -8.15 -12.49 6.24
C ILE A 84 -9.53 -12.55 6.89
N VAL A 85 -10.25 -11.42 6.98
CA VAL A 85 -11.58 -11.37 7.59
C VAL A 85 -12.58 -12.25 6.84
N GLU A 86 -12.49 -12.32 5.51
CA GLU A 86 -13.33 -13.22 4.72
C GLU A 86 -12.94 -14.69 4.90
N LEU A 87 -11.65 -15.01 4.98
CA LEU A 87 -11.16 -16.36 5.24
C LEU A 87 -11.72 -16.95 6.55
N PHE A 88 -11.91 -16.12 7.57
CA PHE A 88 -12.51 -16.51 8.84
C PHE A 88 -14.04 -16.36 8.88
N ALA A 89 -14.70 -16.07 7.76
CA ALA A 89 -16.14 -15.81 7.65
C ALA A 89 -16.67 -14.76 8.65
N LEU A 90 -15.86 -13.74 8.97
CA LEU A 90 -16.15 -12.72 9.97
C LEU A 90 -17.01 -11.56 9.42
N GLY A 91 -18.13 -11.88 8.76
CA GLY A 91 -19.12 -10.88 8.34
C GLY A 91 -19.79 -11.16 6.98
N ALA A 92 -20.50 -10.16 6.47
CA ALA A 92 -21.19 -10.23 5.17
C ALA A 92 -20.21 -10.30 3.98
N ARG A 93 -20.62 -10.88 2.83
CA ARG A 93 -19.81 -10.91 1.59
C ARG A 93 -19.40 -9.50 1.11
N ARG A 94 -18.12 -9.27 0.81
CA ARG A 94 -17.58 -8.01 0.27
C ARG A 94 -17.75 -7.94 -1.25
N ARG A 95 -17.74 -6.71 -1.77
CA ARG A 95 -17.69 -6.47 -3.21
C ARG A 95 -16.23 -6.29 -3.63
N TRP A 96 -15.61 -7.35 -4.14
CA TRP A 96 -14.20 -7.36 -4.50
C TRP A 96 -13.86 -6.52 -5.73
N ARG A 97 -14.79 -6.31 -6.66
CA ARG A 97 -14.59 -5.53 -7.90
C ARG A 97 -13.86 -4.19 -7.72
N GLY A 98 -14.11 -3.47 -6.62
CA GLY A 98 -13.44 -2.20 -6.34
C GLY A 98 -11.99 -2.37 -5.89
N ILE A 99 -11.74 -3.35 -5.02
CA ILE A 99 -10.40 -3.68 -4.50
C ILE A 99 -9.56 -4.30 -5.62
N ASP A 100 -10.16 -5.21 -6.40
CA ASP A 100 -9.54 -5.86 -7.54
C ASP A 100 -9.00 -4.86 -8.57
N ARG A 101 -9.85 -3.89 -8.96
CA ARG A 101 -9.45 -2.80 -9.84
C ARG A 101 -8.38 -1.91 -9.24
N ALA A 102 -8.43 -1.64 -7.93
CA ALA A 102 -7.40 -0.84 -7.27
C ALA A 102 -6.06 -1.59 -7.17
N LEU A 103 -6.09 -2.91 -7.00
CA LEU A 103 -4.90 -3.76 -7.03
C LEU A 103 -4.28 -3.79 -8.42
N SER A 104 -5.07 -3.96 -9.48
CA SER A 104 -4.55 -3.92 -10.85
C SER A 104 -3.90 -2.56 -11.17
N TRP A 105 -4.53 -1.46 -10.75
CA TRP A 105 -3.92 -0.13 -10.83
C TRP A 105 -2.61 -0.02 -10.06
N ALA A 106 -2.52 -0.61 -8.87
CA ALA A 106 -1.29 -0.59 -8.07
C ALA A 106 -0.15 -1.37 -8.75
N VAL A 107 -0.43 -2.49 -9.41
CA VAL A 107 0.56 -3.27 -10.18
C VAL A 107 1.20 -2.42 -11.27
N GLU A 108 0.39 -1.64 -11.98
CA GLU A 108 0.87 -0.80 -13.08
C GLU A 108 1.51 0.52 -12.60
N ALA A 109 0.91 1.18 -11.62
CA ALA A 109 1.34 2.51 -11.18
C ALA A 109 2.63 2.47 -10.34
N CYS A 110 2.84 1.46 -9.49
CA CYS A 110 3.98 1.43 -8.59
C CYS A 110 5.35 1.41 -9.31
N PRO A 111 5.57 0.57 -10.32
CA PRO A 111 6.82 0.56 -11.07
C PRO A 111 7.03 1.86 -11.84
N LEU A 112 5.96 2.44 -12.41
CA LEU A 112 6.01 3.69 -13.17
C LEU A 112 6.40 4.87 -12.28
N VAL A 113 5.80 5.00 -11.10
CA VAL A 113 6.16 6.05 -10.13
C VAL A 113 7.58 5.85 -9.62
N GLY A 114 7.98 4.59 -9.36
CA GLY A 114 9.35 4.24 -8.99
C GLY A 114 10.37 4.68 -10.03
N LEU A 115 10.12 4.33 -11.29
CA LEU A 115 10.95 4.69 -12.44
C LEU A 115 11.00 6.20 -12.66
N LEU A 116 9.87 6.89 -12.61
CA LEU A 116 9.81 8.36 -12.76
C LEU A 116 10.68 9.05 -11.70
N THR A 117 10.59 8.58 -10.45
CA THR A 117 11.40 9.08 -9.33
C THR A 117 12.89 8.81 -9.53
N THR A 118 13.24 7.63 -10.04
CA THR A 118 14.63 7.27 -10.43
C THR A 118 15.16 8.23 -11.47
N PHE A 119 14.41 8.49 -12.55
CA PHE A 119 14.81 9.39 -13.62
C PHE A 119 15.01 10.83 -13.11
N PHE A 120 14.05 11.38 -12.36
CA PHE A 120 14.17 12.74 -11.83
C PHE A 120 15.34 12.88 -10.85
N SER A 121 15.60 11.87 -10.02
CA SER A 121 16.72 11.88 -9.08
C SER A 121 18.05 11.91 -9.83
N LEU A 122 18.22 11.05 -10.83
CA LEU A 122 19.44 11.02 -11.64
C LEU A 122 19.62 12.30 -12.47
N LEU A 123 18.54 12.85 -13.05
CA LEU A 123 18.59 14.13 -13.76
C LEU A 123 19.06 15.25 -12.83
N THR A 124 18.52 15.32 -11.61
CA THR A 124 18.93 16.32 -10.60
C THR A 124 20.40 16.17 -10.24
N ALA A 125 20.89 14.93 -10.10
CA ALA A 125 22.31 14.67 -9.85
C ALA A 125 23.20 15.13 -11.01
N LEU A 126 22.78 14.86 -12.25
CA LEU A 126 23.53 15.27 -13.45
C LEU A 126 23.55 16.79 -13.63
N LEU A 127 22.45 17.48 -13.33
CA LEU A 127 22.40 18.94 -13.36
C LEU A 127 23.33 19.55 -12.31
N ALA A 128 23.27 19.06 -11.06
CA ALA A 128 24.17 19.51 -9.99
C ALA A 128 25.65 19.26 -10.35
N TYR A 129 25.94 18.11 -10.97
CA TYR A 129 27.28 17.79 -11.46
C TYR A 129 27.71 18.71 -12.62
N GLY A 130 26.79 19.04 -13.54
CA GLY A 130 27.05 19.91 -14.68
C GLY A 130 27.31 21.37 -14.30
N GLU A 131 26.67 21.88 -13.24
CA GLU A 131 26.84 23.26 -12.77
C GLU A 131 28.10 23.47 -11.94
N ALA A 132 28.44 22.53 -11.05
CA ALA A 132 29.55 22.67 -10.09
C ALA A 132 30.86 21.98 -10.52
N GLY A 133 30.82 21.12 -11.54
CA GLY A 133 31.95 20.31 -12.00
C GLY A 133 32.25 19.11 -11.09
N PRO A 134 33.08 18.15 -11.56
CA PRO A 134 33.51 17.02 -10.75
C PRO A 134 34.38 17.46 -9.56
N GLY A 135 34.06 16.96 -8.37
CA GLY A 135 35.03 16.86 -7.27
C GLY A 135 34.77 17.70 -6.03
N THR A 136 33.73 18.52 -5.99
CA THR A 136 33.33 19.16 -4.72
C THR A 136 32.61 18.15 -3.81
N PRO A 137 32.86 18.18 -2.49
CA PRO A 137 32.15 17.34 -1.52
C PRO A 137 30.63 17.52 -1.59
N GLU A 138 30.14 18.71 -1.91
CA GLU A 138 28.72 19.01 -2.09
C GLU A 138 28.12 18.23 -3.27
N THR A 139 28.76 18.25 -4.44
CA THR A 139 28.30 17.52 -5.63
C THR A 139 28.28 16.01 -5.40
N GLN A 140 29.29 15.47 -4.70
CA GLN A 140 29.32 14.05 -4.34
C GLN A 140 28.17 13.65 -3.42
N LYS A 141 27.83 14.48 -2.42
CA LYS A 141 26.68 14.23 -1.53
C LYS A 141 25.36 14.20 -2.29
N VAL A 142 25.14 15.17 -3.19
CA VAL A 142 23.94 15.22 -4.03
C VAL A 142 23.84 13.98 -4.90
N PHE A 143 24.95 13.58 -5.52
CA PHE A 143 25.02 12.38 -6.35
C PHE A 143 24.69 11.11 -5.56
N ILE A 144 25.34 10.87 -4.42
CA ILE A 144 25.08 9.69 -3.58
C ILE A 144 23.62 9.67 -3.09
N SER A 145 23.08 10.82 -2.68
CA SER A 145 21.68 10.93 -2.26
C SER A 145 20.72 10.60 -3.40
N ALA A 146 20.98 11.10 -4.60
CA ALA A 146 20.16 10.82 -5.77
C ALA A 146 20.19 9.35 -6.16
N PHE A 147 21.35 8.69 -6.06
CA PHE A 147 21.47 7.25 -6.26
C PHE A 147 20.69 6.44 -5.21
N ALA A 148 20.75 6.84 -3.94
CA ALA A 148 19.99 6.20 -2.88
C ALA A 148 18.47 6.29 -3.13
N ILE A 149 17.98 7.48 -3.52
CA ILE A 149 16.58 7.68 -3.87
C ILE A 149 16.22 6.87 -5.12
N ALA A 150 17.06 6.90 -6.15
CA ALA A 150 16.80 6.24 -7.43
C ALA A 150 16.65 4.72 -7.30
N PHE A 151 17.54 4.07 -6.53
CA PHE A 151 17.43 2.65 -6.24
C PHE A 151 16.30 2.34 -5.29
N GLY A 152 16.15 3.11 -4.21
CA GLY A 152 15.11 2.86 -3.22
C GLY A 152 13.70 3.02 -3.79
N SER A 153 13.45 4.02 -4.65
CA SER A 153 12.17 4.21 -5.34
C SER A 153 11.87 3.09 -6.34
N SER A 154 12.87 2.62 -7.09
CA SER A 154 12.71 1.51 -8.03
C SER A 154 12.38 0.20 -7.30
N ILE A 155 13.10 -0.11 -6.22
CA ILE A 155 12.84 -1.29 -5.39
C ILE A 155 11.46 -1.20 -4.74
N ALA A 156 11.12 -0.04 -4.14
CA ALA A 156 9.81 0.17 -3.53
C ALA A 156 8.67 -0.04 -4.53
N GLY A 157 8.80 0.53 -5.73
CA GLY A 157 7.83 0.35 -6.81
C GLY A 157 7.68 -1.11 -7.22
N GLY A 158 8.79 -1.83 -7.41
CA GLY A 158 8.77 -3.25 -7.78
C GLY A 158 8.17 -4.15 -6.70
N VAL A 159 8.57 -3.97 -5.44
CA VAL A 159 8.06 -4.78 -4.31
C VAL A 159 6.55 -4.56 -4.13
N LEU A 160 6.09 -3.32 -4.13
CA LEU A 160 4.67 -3.03 -3.96
C LEU A 160 3.83 -3.53 -5.14
N ALA A 161 4.35 -3.47 -6.36
CA ALA A 161 3.70 -4.07 -7.52
C ALA A 161 3.57 -5.60 -7.40
N LEU A 162 4.63 -6.29 -6.96
CA LEU A 162 4.61 -7.73 -6.76
C LEU A 162 3.64 -8.15 -5.65
N MET A 163 3.57 -7.39 -4.55
CA MET A 163 2.60 -7.61 -3.49
C MET A 163 1.16 -7.41 -4.00
N ALA A 164 0.91 -6.31 -4.73
CA ALA A 164 -0.39 -6.04 -5.34
C ALA A 164 -0.81 -7.15 -6.31
N PHE A 165 0.12 -7.59 -7.16
CA PHE A 165 -0.11 -8.66 -8.13
C PHE A 165 -0.43 -9.98 -7.42
N THR A 166 0.35 -10.34 -6.40
CA THR A 166 0.14 -11.57 -5.64
C THR A 166 -1.24 -11.58 -4.99
N LEU A 167 -1.64 -10.46 -4.37
CA LEU A 167 -2.95 -10.35 -3.75
C LEU A 167 -4.08 -10.39 -4.79
N HIS A 168 -3.91 -9.73 -5.93
CA HIS A 168 -4.86 -9.78 -7.05
C HIS A 168 -5.05 -11.22 -7.57
N SER A 169 -3.95 -11.95 -7.80
CA SER A 169 -4.00 -13.34 -8.29
C SER A 169 -4.61 -14.31 -7.30
N VAL A 170 -4.43 -14.11 -5.99
CA VAL A 170 -5.05 -14.95 -4.95
C VAL A 170 -6.56 -14.69 -4.91
N LEU A 171 -6.99 -13.43 -4.99
CA LEU A 171 -8.41 -13.08 -4.92
C LEU A 171 -9.24 -13.56 -6.10
N GLN A 172 -8.67 -13.60 -7.31
CA GLN A 172 -9.40 -14.08 -8.50
C GLN A 172 -9.73 -15.57 -8.45
N ARG A 173 -8.90 -16.38 -7.77
CA ARG A 173 -9.12 -17.82 -7.65
C ARG A 173 -10.35 -18.17 -6.81
N ASP A 174 -10.72 -17.33 -5.84
CA ASP A 174 -11.90 -17.54 -4.98
C ASP A 174 -13.23 -17.23 -5.71
N GLU A 175 -13.22 -16.59 -6.88
CA GLU A 175 -14.45 -16.32 -7.67
C GLU A 175 -14.76 -17.40 -8.73
N GLU A 176 -13.81 -18.29 -9.04
CA GLU A 176 -13.95 -19.34 -10.08
C GLU A 176 -14.32 -20.73 -9.52
N GLU A 177 -14.35 -20.91 -8.19
CA GLU A 177 -14.82 -22.13 -7.49
C GLU A 177 -16.23 -21.95 -6.89
#